data_AF-A0A495TSG6-F1
#
_entry.id   AF-A0A495TSG6-F1
#
_cell.length_a   1.000
_cell.length_b   1.000
_cell.length_c   1.000
_cell.angle_alpha   90.00
_cell.angle_beta   90.00
_cell.angle_gamma   90.00
#
_symmetry.space_group_name_H-M   'P 1'
#
loop_
_entity.id
_entity.type
_entity.pdbx_description
1 polymer ?
#
loop_
_entity_poly.entity_id
_entity_poly.type
_entity_poly.pdbx_seq_one_letter_code
_entity_poly.pdbx_strand_id
1 'polypeptide(L)'
;MTPPDDSRRTARASAANSLFAFLKTLPLGDRLIEGGFMAVQAVAGASLAFGIGRALHTEQAFWAAITAIAVSQHSYIDTRKLSRDQFIGAMVGGICGLSGALLGQGHFAAYAATVAAAIVICWIVNVGSAARLGGITATIMLLVPGMGSAWDTALLRLGEVTIGTICALLVAWLMARIEQRWLGNPDAPR
;
A
#
# COMPACT_ATOMS: atom_id res chain seq x y z
N MET A 1 4.77 -22.47 -54.58
CA MET A 1 5.45 -21.60 -53.60
C MET A 1 4.44 -21.25 -52.50
N THR A 2 4.38 -22.04 -51.44
CA THR A 2 3.54 -21.78 -50.25
C THR A 2 4.40 -21.12 -49.17
N PRO A 3 4.00 -19.99 -48.57
CA PRO A 3 4.89 -19.21 -47.72
C PRO A 3 5.09 -19.89 -46.35
N PRO A 4 6.35 -20.09 -45.89
CA PRO A 4 6.71 -20.80 -44.65
C PRO A 4 6.43 -20.02 -43.34
N ASP A 5 5.61 -18.96 -43.39
CA ASP A 5 5.43 -18.01 -42.27
C ASP A 5 4.22 -18.34 -41.36
N ASP A 6 3.24 -19.10 -41.87
CA ASP A 6 2.00 -19.41 -41.14
C ASP A 6 2.19 -20.51 -40.07
N SER A 7 3.05 -21.49 -40.35
CA SER A 7 3.36 -22.60 -39.43
C SER A 7 4.12 -22.15 -38.17
N ARG A 8 4.90 -21.07 -38.25
CA ARG A 8 5.65 -20.54 -37.09
C ARG A 8 4.78 -19.69 -36.17
N ARG A 9 3.79 -18.97 -36.72
CA ARG A 9 2.81 -18.21 -35.93
C ARG A 9 1.86 -19.13 -35.18
N THR A 10 1.36 -20.17 -35.86
CA THR A 10 0.48 -21.19 -35.26
C THR A 10 1.21 -22.00 -34.17
N ALA A 11 2.48 -22.36 -34.38
CA ALA A 11 3.30 -23.02 -33.36
C ALA A 11 3.53 -22.14 -32.11
N ARG A 12 3.81 -20.85 -32.28
CA ARG A 12 3.98 -19.89 -31.16
C ARG A 12 2.67 -19.64 -30.40
N ALA A 13 1.55 -19.52 -31.12
CA ALA A 13 0.23 -19.37 -30.50
C ALA A 13 -0.18 -20.61 -29.70
N SER A 14 0.11 -21.81 -30.22
CA SER A 14 -0.12 -23.08 -29.52
C SER A 14 0.76 -23.21 -28.26
N ALA A 15 2.03 -22.83 -28.34
CA ALA A 15 2.94 -22.82 -27.19
C ALA A 15 2.49 -21.82 -26.11
N ALA A 16 2.05 -20.62 -26.49
CA ALA A 16 1.53 -19.61 -25.56
C ALA A 16 0.25 -20.09 -24.86
N ASN A 17 -0.70 -20.69 -25.59
CA ASN A 17 -1.92 -21.24 -25.01
C ASN A 17 -1.66 -22.45 -24.10
N SER A 18 -0.65 -23.26 -24.41
CA SER A 18 -0.25 -24.41 -23.58
C SER A 18 0.43 -23.97 -22.28
N LEU A 19 1.26 -22.91 -22.34
CA LEU A 19 1.80 -22.25 -21.14
C LEU A 19 0.68 -21.59 -20.32
N PHE A 20 -0.28 -20.94 -20.95
CA PHE A 20 -1.42 -20.34 -20.26
C PHE A 20 -2.32 -21.39 -19.60
N ALA A 21 -2.51 -22.54 -20.24
CA ALA A 21 -3.21 -23.69 -19.68
C ALA A 21 -2.43 -24.32 -18.51
N PHE A 22 -1.10 -24.43 -18.62
CA PHE A 22 -0.23 -24.93 -17.56
C PHE A 22 -0.14 -23.95 -16.36
N LEU A 23 -0.17 -22.65 -16.61
CA LEU A 23 -0.30 -21.61 -15.60
C LEU A 23 -1.69 -21.63 -14.93
N LYS A 24 -2.72 -22.06 -15.65
CA LYS A 24 -4.08 -22.24 -15.13
C LYS A 24 -4.23 -23.50 -14.29
N THR A 25 -3.30 -24.46 -14.43
CA THR A 25 -3.16 -25.63 -13.56
C THR A 25 -2.30 -25.38 -12.31
N LEU A 26 -1.80 -24.16 -12.09
CA LEU A 26 -1.24 -23.78 -10.79
C LEU A 26 -2.38 -23.76 -9.73
N PRO A 27 -2.20 -24.45 -8.60
CA PRO A 27 -3.29 -24.84 -7.71
C PRO A 27 -3.90 -23.62 -7.02
N LEU A 28 -5.21 -23.46 -7.16
CA LEU A 28 -6.00 -22.43 -6.45
C LEU A 28 -5.80 -22.50 -4.92
N GLY A 29 -5.43 -23.68 -4.39
CA GLY A 29 -5.15 -23.90 -2.97
C GLY A 29 -3.96 -23.09 -2.45
N ASP A 30 -2.83 -23.07 -3.15
CA ASP A 30 -1.64 -22.33 -2.70
C ASP A 30 -1.88 -20.82 -2.73
N ARG A 31 -2.60 -20.33 -3.74
CA ARG A 31 -3.03 -18.92 -3.82
C ARG A 31 -4.02 -18.53 -2.72
N LEU A 32 -4.90 -19.45 -2.30
CA LEU A 32 -5.82 -19.24 -1.20
C LEU A 32 -5.10 -19.22 0.15
N ILE A 33 -4.09 -20.08 0.34
CA ILE A 33 -3.29 -20.12 1.56
C ILE A 33 -2.42 -18.87 1.67
N GLU A 34 -1.71 -18.52 0.60
CA GLU A 34 -0.83 -17.34 0.53
C GLU A 34 -1.64 -16.03 0.69
N GLY A 35 -2.78 -15.95 -0.01
CA GLY A 35 -3.71 -14.83 0.13
C GLY A 35 -4.39 -14.77 1.50
N GLY A 36 -4.68 -15.93 2.11
CA GLY A 36 -5.24 -16.04 3.45
C GLY A 36 -4.29 -15.52 4.52
N PHE A 37 -3.00 -15.85 4.42
CA PHE A 37 -1.98 -15.35 5.33
C PHE A 37 -1.85 -13.82 5.26
N MET A 38 -1.81 -13.28 4.04
CA MET A 38 -1.79 -11.83 3.82
C MET A 38 -3.07 -11.16 4.35
N ALA A 39 -4.24 -11.79 4.18
CA ALA A 39 -5.50 -11.28 4.70
C ALA A 39 -5.50 -11.21 6.23
N VAL A 40 -5.01 -12.26 6.92
CA VAL A 40 -4.90 -12.27 8.38
C VAL A 40 -3.93 -11.18 8.86
N GLN A 41 -2.77 -11.03 8.21
CA GLN A 41 -1.81 -9.96 8.52
C GLN A 41 -2.44 -8.57 8.36
N ALA A 42 -3.09 -8.33 7.22
CA ALA A 42 -3.71 -7.04 6.94
C ALA A 42 -4.85 -6.73 7.91
N VAL A 43 -5.71 -7.70 8.22
CA VAL A 43 -6.83 -7.55 9.17
C VAL A 43 -6.32 -7.32 10.59
N ALA A 44 -5.31 -8.07 11.04
CA ALA A 44 -4.70 -7.88 12.35
C ALA A 44 -4.02 -6.51 12.47
N GLY A 45 -3.25 -6.11 11.44
CA GLY A 45 -2.62 -4.79 11.37
C GLY A 45 -3.64 -3.66 11.38
N ALA A 46 -4.68 -3.76 10.55
CA ALA A 46 -5.74 -2.77 10.48
C ALA A 46 -6.53 -2.65 11.78
N SER A 47 -6.87 -3.78 12.41
CA SER A 47 -7.64 -3.82 13.66
C SER A 47 -6.84 -3.23 14.82
N LEU A 48 -5.54 -3.54 14.92
CA LEU A 48 -4.65 -2.94 15.91
C LEU A 48 -4.47 -1.44 15.67
N ALA A 49 -4.22 -1.03 14.43
CA ALA A 49 -4.08 0.38 14.05
C ALA A 49 -5.35 1.18 14.37
N PHE A 50 -6.52 0.63 14.03
CA PHE A 50 -7.81 1.25 14.33
C PHE A 50 -8.08 1.31 15.83
N GLY A 51 -7.78 0.24 16.58
CA GLY A 51 -7.95 0.19 18.02
C GLY A 51 -7.09 1.22 18.73
N ILE A 52 -5.81 1.35 18.34
CA ILE A 52 -4.89 2.34 18.89
C ILE A 52 -5.31 3.76 18.51
N GLY A 53 -5.67 4.00 17.23
CA GLY A 53 -6.18 5.31 16.78
C GLY A 53 -7.47 5.71 17.51
N ARG A 54 -8.36 4.76 17.79
CA ARG A 54 -9.56 4.99 18.60
C ARG A 54 -9.24 5.30 20.06
N ALA A 55 -8.26 4.60 20.65
CA ALA A 55 -7.83 4.83 22.03
C ALA A 55 -7.13 6.19 22.22
N LEU A 56 -6.46 6.69 21.17
CA LEU A 56 -5.87 8.03 21.14
C LEU A 56 -6.89 9.15 20.88
N HIS A 57 -8.19 8.82 20.83
CA HIS A 57 -9.27 9.75 20.50
C HIS A 57 -9.04 10.49 19.18
N THR A 58 -8.33 9.89 18.23
CA THR A 58 -8.18 10.53 16.93
C THR A 58 -9.50 10.43 16.18
N GLU A 59 -10.07 11.58 15.82
CA GLU A 59 -11.27 11.73 14.98
C GLU A 59 -11.17 10.96 13.64
N GLN A 60 -9.95 10.53 13.25
CA GLN A 60 -9.63 10.01 11.93
C GLN A 60 -8.89 8.66 11.95
N ALA A 61 -9.14 7.84 12.99
CA ALA A 61 -8.53 6.50 13.19
C ALA A 61 -8.63 5.54 11.99
N PHE A 62 -9.51 5.81 11.03
CA PHE A 62 -9.62 5.05 9.79
C PHE A 62 -8.38 5.20 8.88
N TRP A 63 -7.59 6.28 9.03
CA TRP A 63 -6.34 6.47 8.29
C TRP A 63 -5.23 5.54 8.71
N ALA A 64 -5.08 5.32 10.03
CA ALA A 64 -4.17 4.30 10.52
C ALA A 64 -4.53 2.92 9.95
N ALA A 65 -5.82 2.57 9.89
CA ALA A 65 -6.28 1.30 9.33
C ALA A 65 -5.97 1.17 7.82
N ILE A 66 -6.31 2.19 7.01
CA ILE A 66 -6.01 2.21 5.57
C ILE A 66 -4.50 2.06 5.33
N THR A 67 -3.69 2.79 6.10
CA THR A 67 -2.24 2.73 5.98
C THR A 67 -1.73 1.33 6.33
N ALA A 68 -2.23 0.73 7.40
CA ALA A 68 -1.83 -0.62 7.79
C ALA A 68 -2.13 -1.65 6.70
N ILE A 69 -3.30 -1.57 6.06
CA ILE A 69 -3.65 -2.42 4.92
C ILE A 69 -2.74 -2.14 3.72
N ALA A 70 -2.52 -0.87 3.40
CA ALA A 70 -1.75 -0.46 2.23
C ALA A 70 -0.30 -0.93 2.27
N VAL A 71 0.32 -0.97 3.46
CA VAL A 71 1.72 -1.37 3.62
C VAL A 71 1.90 -2.85 3.91
N SER A 72 0.82 -3.58 4.22
CA SER A 72 0.86 -5.02 4.51
C SER A 72 1.28 -5.79 3.26
N GLN A 73 2.35 -6.56 3.37
CA GLN A 73 2.89 -7.43 2.32
C GLN A 73 3.21 -8.81 2.89
N HIS A 74 3.31 -9.81 2.02
CA HIS A 74 3.62 -11.19 2.41
C HIS A 74 4.97 -11.30 3.14
N SER A 75 5.96 -10.50 2.73
CA SER A 75 7.28 -10.46 3.36
C SER A 75 7.45 -9.26 4.28
N TYR A 76 8.15 -9.47 5.41
CA TYR A 76 8.52 -8.39 6.32
C TYR A 76 9.43 -7.34 5.65
N ILE A 77 10.37 -7.77 4.79
CA ILE A 77 11.28 -6.84 4.09
C ILE A 77 10.50 -5.94 3.13
N ASP A 78 9.53 -6.52 2.43
CA ASP A 78 8.67 -5.78 1.50
C ASP A 78 7.71 -4.86 2.25
N THR A 79 7.13 -5.32 3.37
CA THR A 79 6.31 -4.50 4.26
C THR A 79 7.10 -3.30 4.77
N ARG A 80 8.37 -3.49 5.16
CA ARG A 80 9.26 -2.42 5.62
C ARG A 80 9.61 -1.42 4.52
N LYS A 81 9.92 -1.91 3.32
CA LYS A 81 10.20 -1.05 2.17
C LYS A 81 8.97 -0.21 1.82
N LEU A 82 7.81 -0.84 1.69
CA LEU A 82 6.57 -0.19 1.35
C LEU A 82 6.11 0.79 2.44
N SER A 83 6.31 0.44 3.71
CA SER A 83 6.06 1.33 4.86
C SER A 83 6.85 2.64 4.78
N ARG A 84 8.14 2.55 4.46
CA ARG A 84 8.99 3.74 4.29
C ARG A 84 8.53 4.57 3.10
N ASP A 85 8.28 3.92 1.97
CA ASP A 85 7.80 4.60 0.77
C ASP A 85 6.47 5.31 1.06
N GLN A 86 5.56 4.66 1.80
CA GLN A 86 4.27 5.23 2.21
C GLN A 86 4.40 6.44 3.13
N PHE A 87 5.31 6.36 4.10
CA PHE A 87 5.57 7.47 5.00
C PHE A 87 6.07 8.70 4.23
N ILE A 88 7.01 8.51 3.30
CA ILE A 88 7.52 9.58 2.43
C ILE A 88 6.39 10.12 1.53
N GLY A 89 5.58 9.23 0.93
CA GLY A 89 4.44 9.61 0.11
C GLY A 89 3.39 10.43 0.87
N ALA A 90 3.13 10.09 2.14
CA ALA A 90 2.24 10.84 3.00
C ALA A 90 2.80 12.22 3.36
N MET A 91 4.12 12.35 3.61
CA MET A 91 4.76 13.66 3.82
C MET A 91 4.65 14.54 2.58
N VAL A 92 5.00 14.01 1.41
CA VAL A 92 4.92 14.74 0.14
C VAL A 92 3.47 15.14 -0.15
N GLY A 93 2.53 14.20 -0.03
CA GLY A 93 1.11 14.45 -0.21
C GLY A 93 0.55 15.48 0.77
N GLY A 94 0.99 15.43 2.03
CA GLY A 94 0.61 16.40 3.06
C GLY A 94 1.14 17.80 2.79
N ILE A 95 2.42 17.94 2.42
CA ILE A 95 3.03 19.23 2.08
C ILE A 95 2.39 19.84 0.82
N CYS A 96 2.19 19.02 -0.22
CA CYS A 96 1.54 19.47 -1.45
C CYS A 96 0.06 19.81 -1.22
N GLY A 97 -0.67 18.97 -0.47
CA GLY A 97 -2.07 19.21 -0.11
C GLY A 97 -2.25 20.49 0.70
N LEU A 98 -1.39 20.72 1.69
CA LEU A 98 -1.34 21.96 2.46
C LEU A 98 -1.02 23.18 1.59
N SER A 99 -0.03 23.07 0.71
CA SER A 99 0.33 24.16 -0.21
C SER A 99 -0.83 24.52 -1.13
N GLY A 100 -1.56 23.52 -1.64
CA GLY A 100 -2.76 23.75 -2.45
C GLY A 100 -3.93 24.31 -1.64
N ALA A 101 -4.07 23.93 -0.37
CA ALA A 101 -5.14 24.45 0.49
C ALA A 101 -4.90 25.94 0.80
N LEU A 102 -3.65 26.34 0.99
CA LEU A 102 -3.28 27.73 1.27
C LEU A 102 -3.31 28.62 0.01
N LEU A 103 -2.92 28.07 -1.15
CA LEU A 103 -2.79 28.84 -2.40
C LEU A 103 -4.03 28.73 -3.32
N GLY A 104 -4.87 27.71 -3.14
CA GLY A 104 -5.78 27.24 -4.18
C GLY A 104 -7.10 27.99 -4.36
N GLN A 105 -7.51 28.85 -3.42
CA GLN A 105 -8.67 29.76 -3.52
C GLN A 105 -9.88 29.19 -4.32
N GLY A 106 -10.23 27.91 -4.10
CA GLY A 106 -11.38 27.23 -4.73
C GLY A 106 -11.27 26.90 -6.23
N HIS A 107 -10.13 27.09 -6.90
CA HIS A 107 -10.00 26.80 -8.33
C HIS A 107 -9.62 25.35 -8.62
N PHE A 108 -10.40 24.67 -9.47
CA PHE A 108 -10.15 23.28 -9.92
C PHE A 108 -8.75 23.09 -10.53
N ALA A 109 -8.23 24.13 -11.21
CA ALA A 109 -6.88 24.12 -11.77
C ALA A 109 -5.78 24.04 -10.69
N ALA A 110 -5.96 24.73 -9.57
CA ALA A 110 -5.01 24.68 -8.46
C ALA A 110 -5.00 23.29 -7.81
N TYR A 111 -6.20 22.71 -7.62
CA TYR A 111 -6.36 21.32 -7.17
C TYR A 111 -5.61 20.33 -8.07
N ALA A 112 -5.87 20.35 -9.38
CA ALA A 112 -5.26 19.46 -10.34
C ALA A 112 -3.73 19.62 -10.38
N ALA A 113 -3.23 20.86 -10.30
CA ALA A 113 -1.81 21.15 -10.24
C ALA A 113 -1.15 20.57 -8.98
N THR A 114 -1.78 20.69 -7.81
CA THR A 114 -1.22 20.11 -6.58
C THR A 114 -1.21 18.59 -6.56
N VAL A 115 -2.25 17.93 -7.07
CA VAL A 115 -2.25 16.47 -7.15
C VAL A 115 -1.20 15.99 -8.14
N ALA A 116 -1.09 16.64 -9.30
CA ALA A 116 -0.05 16.35 -10.28
C ALA A 116 1.35 16.56 -9.68
N ALA A 117 1.58 17.67 -8.98
CA ALA A 117 2.84 17.96 -8.30
C ALA A 117 3.17 16.90 -7.25
N ALA A 118 2.22 16.50 -6.40
CA ALA A 118 2.42 15.44 -5.41
C ALA A 118 2.84 14.11 -6.05
N ILE A 119 2.18 13.71 -7.15
CA ILE A 119 2.51 12.47 -7.87
C ILE A 119 3.89 12.56 -8.52
N VAL A 120 4.20 13.68 -9.18
CA VAL A 120 5.49 13.91 -9.85
C VAL A 120 6.62 13.96 -8.82
N ILE A 121 6.44 14.66 -7.70
CA ILE A 121 7.43 14.70 -6.63
C ILE A 121 7.66 13.30 -6.10
N CYS A 122 6.61 12.53 -5.77
CA CYS A 122 6.76 11.14 -5.33
C CYS A 122 7.54 10.27 -6.34
N TRP A 123 7.37 10.49 -7.63
CA TRP A 123 8.17 9.85 -8.68
C TRP A 123 9.64 10.29 -8.63
N ILE A 124 9.91 11.58 -8.47
CA ILE A 124 11.26 12.14 -8.34
C ILE A 124 11.98 11.58 -7.10
N VAL A 125 11.27 11.42 -5.97
CA VAL A 125 11.84 10.82 -4.75
C VAL A 125 11.96 9.29 -4.82
N ASN A 126 11.69 8.68 -5.98
CA ASN A 126 11.78 7.24 -6.23
C ASN A 126 10.86 6.39 -5.32
N VAL A 127 9.70 6.94 -4.94
CA VAL A 127 8.65 6.28 -4.15
C VAL A 127 7.38 6.11 -4.99
N GLY A 128 7.54 5.66 -6.24
CA GLY A 128 6.44 5.49 -7.19
C GLY A 128 5.32 4.57 -6.69
N SER A 129 5.66 3.59 -5.85
CA SER A 129 4.70 2.72 -5.12
C SER A 129 3.74 3.52 -4.24
N ALA A 130 4.24 4.59 -3.60
CA ALA A 130 3.50 5.45 -2.70
C ALA A 130 2.95 6.71 -3.38
N ALA A 131 3.34 7.01 -4.63
CA ALA A 131 2.86 8.19 -5.36
C ALA A 131 1.33 8.26 -5.44
N ARG A 132 0.66 7.11 -5.59
CA ARG A 132 -0.80 7.03 -5.64
C ARG A 132 -1.45 7.37 -4.30
N LEU A 133 -0.87 6.89 -3.19
CA LEU A 133 -1.35 7.20 -1.84
C LEU A 133 -1.02 8.63 -1.42
N GLY A 134 0.14 9.16 -1.82
CA GLY A 134 0.48 10.58 -1.66
C GLY A 134 -0.50 11.48 -2.41
N GLY A 135 -0.88 11.11 -3.65
CA GLY A 135 -1.92 11.79 -4.41
C GLY A 135 -3.29 11.75 -3.72
N ILE A 136 -3.72 10.58 -3.22
CA ILE A 136 -4.96 10.44 -2.43
C ILE A 136 -4.92 11.36 -1.19
N THR A 137 -3.78 11.42 -0.50
CA THR A 137 -3.60 12.27 0.69
C THR A 137 -3.74 13.75 0.34
N ALA A 138 -3.09 14.19 -0.75
CA ALA A 138 -3.20 15.56 -1.24
C ALA A 138 -4.64 15.90 -1.65
N THR A 139 -5.33 15.00 -2.34
CA THR A 139 -6.73 15.18 -2.72
C THR A 139 -7.61 15.34 -1.48
N ILE A 140 -7.42 14.51 -0.47
CA ILE A 140 -8.28 14.55 0.72
C ILE A 140 -8.05 15.81 1.55
N MET A 141 -6.81 16.31 1.62
CA MET A 141 -6.56 17.62 2.25
C MET A 141 -7.25 18.78 1.54
N LEU A 142 -7.40 18.69 0.22
CA LEU A 142 -8.01 19.75 -0.59
C LEU A 142 -9.54 19.65 -0.62
N LEU A 143 -10.09 18.44 -0.62
CA LEU A 143 -11.52 18.19 -0.77
C LEU A 143 -12.27 18.01 0.55
N VAL A 144 -11.60 17.53 1.61
CA VAL A 144 -12.22 17.37 2.92
C VAL A 144 -11.88 18.60 3.75
N PRO A 145 -12.84 19.54 3.96
CA PRO A 145 -12.63 20.66 4.86
C PRO A 145 -12.37 20.12 6.26
N GLY A 146 -11.15 20.29 6.75
CA GLY A 146 -10.76 19.91 8.10
C GLY A 146 -11.49 20.78 9.12
N MET A 147 -11.90 20.20 10.25
CA MET A 147 -12.36 20.94 11.43
C MET A 147 -11.15 21.59 12.12
N GLY A 148 -10.50 22.58 11.49
CA GLY A 148 -9.32 23.25 12.05
C GLY A 148 -8.36 23.83 11.00
N SER A 149 -7.17 24.24 11.44
CA SER A 149 -6.11 24.71 10.53
C SER A 149 -5.66 23.57 9.60
N ALA A 150 -5.30 23.90 8.35
CA ALA A 150 -4.77 22.93 7.40
C ALA A 150 -3.50 22.23 7.92
N TRP A 151 -2.72 22.92 8.78
CA TRP A 151 -1.57 22.37 9.49
C TRP A 151 -1.95 21.28 10.50
N ASP A 152 -3.00 21.50 11.29
CA ASP A 152 -3.45 20.52 12.30
C ASP A 152 -3.93 19.24 11.62
N THR A 153 -4.67 19.41 10.52
CA THR A 153 -5.13 18.29 9.69
C THR A 153 -3.95 17.51 9.10
N ALA A 154 -2.88 18.20 8.70
CA ALA A 154 -1.67 17.56 8.20
C ALA A 154 -0.90 16.78 9.25
N LEU A 155 -0.74 17.35 10.43
CA LEU A 155 -0.05 16.70 11.55
C LEU A 155 -0.84 15.49 12.04
N LEU A 156 -2.16 15.60 12.19
CA LEU A 156 -3.03 14.49 12.53
C LEU A 156 -2.91 13.35 11.51
N ARG A 157 -2.89 13.66 10.21
CA ARG A 157 -2.75 12.66 9.16
C ARG A 157 -1.40 11.97 9.18
N LEU A 158 -0.32 12.73 9.37
CA LEU A 158 1.01 12.15 9.50
C LEU A 158 1.11 11.25 10.73
N GLY A 159 0.49 11.65 11.85
CA GLY A 159 0.39 10.82 13.05
C GLY A 159 -0.33 9.51 12.77
N GLU A 160 -1.50 9.57 12.12
CA GLU A 160 -2.28 8.38 11.75
C GLU A 160 -1.54 7.43 10.80
N VAL A 161 -0.88 7.97 9.77
CA VAL A 161 -0.04 7.17 8.87
C VAL A 161 1.08 6.49 9.66
N THR A 162 1.74 7.23 10.56
CA THR A 162 2.82 6.69 11.40
C THR A 162 2.32 5.54 12.28
N ILE A 163 1.18 5.73 12.94
CA ILE A 163 0.55 4.69 13.78
C ILE A 163 0.21 3.46 12.94
N GLY A 164 -0.43 3.65 11.79
CA GLY A 164 -0.75 2.56 10.87
C GLY A 164 0.47 1.79 10.39
N THR A 165 1.54 2.51 10.03
CA THR A 165 2.83 1.92 9.64
C THR A 165 3.47 1.13 10.78
N ILE A 166 3.51 1.68 12.01
CA ILE A 166 4.06 0.99 13.17
C ILE A 166 3.27 -0.30 13.45
N CYS A 167 1.94 -0.23 13.42
CA CYS A 167 1.08 -1.39 13.66
C CYS A 167 1.28 -2.49 12.61
N ALA A 168 1.34 -2.13 11.32
CA ALA A 168 1.58 -3.08 10.25
C ALA A 168 2.97 -3.73 10.36
N LEU A 169 4.01 -2.95 10.66
CA LEU A 169 5.36 -3.49 10.88
C LEU A 169 5.40 -4.43 12.08
N LEU A 170 4.70 -4.10 13.16
CA LEU A 170 4.65 -4.91 14.37
C LEU A 170 3.96 -6.26 14.09
N VAL A 171 2.84 -6.24 13.36
CA VAL A 171 2.13 -7.47 12.95
C VAL A 171 2.96 -8.29 11.97
N ALA A 172 3.56 -7.66 10.96
CA ALA A 172 4.43 -8.35 10.00
C ALA A 172 5.64 -8.98 10.70
N TRP A 173 6.24 -8.27 11.66
CA TRP A 173 7.33 -8.78 12.49
C TRP A 173 6.88 -9.96 13.36
N LEU A 174 5.72 -9.87 14.01
CA LEU A 174 5.18 -10.93 14.85
C LEU A 174 4.93 -12.20 14.03
N MET A 175 4.33 -12.07 12.84
CA MET A 175 4.09 -13.19 11.94
C MET A 175 5.39 -13.81 11.43
N ALA A 176 6.35 -13.00 10.97
CA ALA A 176 7.66 -13.50 10.56
C ALA A 176 8.38 -14.23 11.72
N ARG A 177 8.23 -13.73 12.96
CA ARG A 177 8.80 -14.37 14.16
C ARG A 177 8.12 -15.70 14.48
N ILE A 178 6.80 -15.80 14.30
CA ILE A 178 6.02 -17.04 14.49
C ILE A 178 6.46 -18.06 13.43
N GLU A 179 6.53 -17.66 12.17
CA GLU A 179 6.96 -18.53 11.07
C GLU A 179 8.39 -19.07 11.31
N GLN A 180 9.33 -18.21 11.72
CA GLN A 180 10.68 -18.63 12.10
C GLN A 180 10.71 -19.59 13.32
N ARG A 181 9.79 -19.44 14.29
CA ARG A 181 9.70 -20.38 15.42
C ARG A 181 9.13 -21.73 15.00
N TRP A 182 8.20 -21.75 14.06
CA TRP A 182 7.58 -22.98 13.57
C TRP A 182 8.49 -23.75 12.59
N LEU A 183 9.15 -23.05 11.67
CA LEU A 183 10.11 -23.65 10.73
C LEU A 183 11.48 -23.94 11.38
N GLY A 184 11.77 -23.30 12.52
CA GLY A 184 12.98 -23.51 13.31
C GLY A 184 12.94 -24.73 14.24
N ASN A 185 11.89 -25.56 14.21
CA ASN A 185 11.84 -26.82 14.97
C ASN A 185 11.83 -28.05 14.05
N PRO A 186 12.97 -28.44 13.46
CA PRO A 186 13.12 -29.73 12.79
C PRO A 186 13.12 -30.96 13.73
N ASP A 187 13.12 -30.78 15.07
CA ASP A 187 13.32 -31.87 16.04
C ASP A 187 12.15 -32.05 17.04
N ALA A 188 10.92 -32.21 16.53
CA ALA A 188 9.87 -32.83 17.34
C ALA A 188 10.04 -34.37 17.27
N PRO A 189 10.38 -35.07 18.37
CA PRO A 189 10.60 -36.51 18.35
C PRO A 189 9.30 -37.25 18.00
N ARG A 190 9.37 -38.13 17.00
CA ARG A 190 8.38 -39.17 16.72
C ARG A 190 8.73 -40.45 17.47
#